data_AF-A0AAJ0HTK4-F1
#
_entry.id   AF-A0AAJ0HTK4-F1
#
_cell.length_a   1.000
_cell.length_b   1.000
_cell.length_c   1.000
_cell.angle_alpha   90.00
_cell.angle_beta   90.00
_cell.angle_gamma   90.00
#
_symmetry.space_group_name_H-M   'P 1'
#
loop_
_entity.id
_entity.type
_entity.pdbx_description
1 polymer ?
#
loop_
_entity_poly.entity_id
_entity_poly.type
_entity_poly.pdbx_seq_one_letter_code
_entity_poly.pdbx_strand_id
1 'polypeptide(L)'
;MQKSDLENANPTILNVSQLPSREQKRAIARHGPDSSYDHLLFSRESSSDTPSVSENDGRFEHVFDDALDQQEIYDLISTVSDPEHPHTLGELNVVRLPDIHLTPPQRDPRGLATVLVELTPTINHCSLATVIGLAVRFRLEQALPPNYRIDVRMKEGTHAQDEQVNKQLADKERVAAALENDSLQSVVNTMLKTCIV
;
A
#
# COMPACT_ATOMS: atom_id res chain seq x y z
N MET A 1 -31.58 3.59 17.38
CA MET A 1 -30.31 3.29 16.68
C MET A 1 -29.20 3.22 17.70
N GLN A 2 -28.32 2.23 17.62
CA GLN A 2 -27.04 2.27 18.33
C GLN A 2 -26.23 3.44 17.75
N LYS A 3 -25.56 4.22 18.62
CA LYS A 3 -24.47 5.07 18.15
C LYS A 3 -23.33 4.11 17.82
N SER A 4 -22.96 4.00 16.55
CA SER A 4 -21.68 3.42 16.15
C SER A 4 -20.60 4.36 16.65
N ASP A 5 -19.79 3.90 17.60
CA ASP A 5 -18.62 4.66 18.03
C ASP A 5 -17.63 4.75 16.85
N LEU A 6 -17.23 5.97 16.53
CA LEU A 6 -16.41 6.28 15.35
C LEU A 6 -15.02 5.65 15.48
N GLU A 7 -14.66 4.73 14.57
CA GLU A 7 -13.49 3.85 14.69
C GLU A 7 -12.12 4.55 14.82
N ASN A 8 -11.99 5.85 14.45
CA ASN A 8 -10.72 6.59 14.50
C ASN A 8 -10.86 8.05 15.00
N ALA A 9 -11.90 8.39 15.78
CA ALA A 9 -12.19 9.78 16.16
C ALA A 9 -11.15 10.49 17.07
N ASN A 10 -10.13 9.77 17.54
CA ASN A 10 -8.93 10.30 18.16
C ASN A 10 -7.77 9.36 17.76
N PRO A 11 -7.12 9.57 16.61
CA PRO A 11 -6.06 8.67 16.14
C PRO A 11 -4.90 8.67 17.15
N THR A 12 -4.48 7.48 17.58
CA THR A 12 -3.21 7.33 18.29
C THR A 12 -2.11 7.36 17.25
N ILE A 13 -1.27 8.41 17.28
CA ILE A 13 -0.14 8.54 16.37
C ILE A 13 0.79 7.34 16.59
N LEU A 14 0.91 6.48 15.59
CA LEU A 14 1.77 5.32 15.60
C LEU A 14 3.20 5.74 15.24
N ASN A 15 4.20 5.18 15.93
CA ASN A 15 5.58 5.25 15.45
C ASN A 15 5.77 4.32 14.26
N VAL A 16 6.74 4.59 13.39
CA VAL A 16 7.08 3.75 12.23
C VAL A 16 7.25 2.26 12.61
N SER A 17 7.86 1.96 13.76
CA SER A 17 8.04 0.59 14.27
C SER A 17 6.74 -0.13 14.74
N GLN A 18 5.62 0.58 14.78
CA GLN A 18 4.30 0.04 15.15
C GLN A 18 3.39 -0.15 13.94
N LEU A 19 3.81 0.27 12.74
CA LEU A 19 3.08 0.01 11.50
C LEU A 19 3.14 -1.49 11.17
N PRO A 20 2.10 -2.06 10.55
CA PRO A 20 2.16 -3.39 9.96
C PRO A 20 3.36 -3.51 9.03
N SER A 21 4.31 -4.38 9.37
CA SER A 21 5.54 -4.59 8.61
C SER A 21 5.66 -6.05 8.20
N ARG A 22 6.11 -6.31 6.97
CA ARG A 22 6.31 -7.66 6.45
C ARG A 22 7.29 -8.45 7.33
N GLU A 23 6.78 -9.47 8.01
CA GLU A 23 7.62 -10.36 8.83
C GLU A 23 8.54 -11.15 7.89
N GLN A 24 9.80 -10.72 7.78
CA GLN A 24 10.83 -11.47 7.06
C GLN A 24 10.98 -12.83 7.74
N LYS A 25 10.39 -13.88 7.14
CA LYS A 25 10.67 -15.27 7.50
C LYS A 25 12.18 -15.45 7.49
N ARG A 26 12.78 -15.51 8.68
CA ARG A 26 14.21 -15.76 8.86
C ARG A 26 14.57 -16.98 8.03
N ALA A 27 15.50 -16.81 7.08
CA ALA A 27 16.00 -17.91 6.28
C ALA A 27 16.45 -19.03 7.23
N ILE A 28 15.84 -20.21 7.07
CA ILE A 28 16.12 -21.35 7.96
C ILE A 28 17.58 -21.71 7.78
N ALA A 29 18.39 -21.49 8.83
CA ALA A 29 19.81 -21.86 8.82
C ALA A 29 19.93 -23.36 8.55
N ARG A 30 20.51 -23.71 7.40
CA ARG A 30 20.61 -25.09 6.91
C ARG A 30 21.69 -25.84 7.69
N HIS A 31 21.35 -26.35 8.88
CA HIS A 31 22.27 -27.17 9.66
C HIS A 31 22.31 -28.60 9.11
N GLY A 32 23.12 -28.81 8.07
CA GLY A 32 23.43 -30.11 7.46
C GLY A 32 24.93 -30.42 7.52
N PRO A 33 25.34 -31.67 7.22
CA PRO A 33 26.75 -32.10 7.31
C PRO A 33 27.70 -31.35 6.36
N ASP A 34 27.18 -30.72 5.31
CA ASP A 34 27.97 -29.91 4.35
C ASP A 34 28.41 -28.53 4.88
N SER A 35 28.07 -28.20 6.14
CA SER A 35 28.52 -26.98 6.83
C SER A 35 30.04 -26.88 7.02
N SER A 36 30.81 -27.93 6.71
CA SER A 36 32.27 -27.98 6.84
C SER A 36 33.04 -26.90 6.07
N TYR A 37 32.42 -26.25 5.07
CA TYR A 37 33.05 -25.23 4.23
C TYR A 37 32.46 -23.81 4.41
N ASP A 38 31.52 -23.61 5.34
CA ASP A 38 30.83 -22.32 5.55
C ASP A 38 31.82 -21.19 5.90
N HIS A 39 32.91 -21.52 6.60
CA HIS A 39 33.99 -20.58 6.94
C HIS A 39 34.86 -20.14 5.74
N LEU A 40 34.88 -20.91 4.64
CA LEU A 40 35.56 -20.52 3.39
C LEU A 40 34.69 -19.57 2.55
N LEU A 41 33.38 -19.58 2.75
CA LEU A 41 32.44 -18.65 2.11
C LEU A 41 32.37 -17.30 2.85
N PHE A 42 32.62 -17.28 4.16
CA PHE A 42 32.59 -16.08 5.01
C PHE A 42 33.97 -15.57 5.48
N SER A 43 35.03 -15.84 4.71
CA SER A 43 36.33 -15.17 4.87
C SER A 43 36.62 -14.29 3.65
N ARG A 44 36.05 -13.07 3.63
CA ARG A 44 36.76 -11.78 3.81
C ARG A 44 37.49 -11.33 2.51
N GLU A 45 37.62 -10.06 2.17
CA GLU A 45 37.49 -8.83 2.97
C GLU A 45 36.83 -7.72 2.13
N SER A 46 36.00 -6.86 2.75
CA SER A 46 35.70 -5.50 2.29
C SER A 46 35.64 -5.25 0.76
N SER A 47 34.53 -5.38 0.04
CA SER A 47 33.20 -5.97 0.32
C SER A 47 32.43 -5.87 -1.00
N SER A 48 32.70 -6.76 -1.95
CA SER A 48 32.66 -6.42 -3.38
C SER A 48 32.01 -7.46 -4.31
N ASP A 49 31.03 -7.01 -5.08
CA ASP A 49 30.58 -7.39 -6.43
C ASP A 49 30.99 -8.73 -7.12
N THR A 50 29.95 -9.55 -7.45
CA THR A 50 29.78 -10.35 -8.70
C THR A 50 30.83 -11.47 -8.99
N PRO A 51 30.80 -12.28 -10.09
CA PRO A 51 29.82 -12.44 -11.20
C PRO A 51 29.51 -13.92 -11.65
N SER A 52 28.77 -14.04 -12.76
CA SER A 52 28.83 -15.12 -13.80
C SER A 52 28.14 -16.49 -13.62
N VAL A 53 27.27 -16.78 -14.60
CA VAL A 53 26.68 -18.07 -15.05
C VAL A 53 27.76 -19.10 -15.46
N SER A 54 27.56 -20.43 -15.64
CA SER A 54 26.45 -21.30 -16.12
C SER A 54 26.71 -22.77 -15.64
N GLU A 55 25.84 -23.80 -15.66
CA GLU A 55 24.39 -24.01 -15.91
C GLU A 55 23.97 -25.46 -15.47
N ASN A 56 22.72 -25.87 -15.76
CA ASN A 56 22.14 -27.24 -15.81
C ASN A 56 21.79 -27.97 -14.49
N ASP A 57 20.58 -28.49 -14.26
CA ASP A 57 19.22 -28.29 -14.80
C ASP A 57 18.32 -29.01 -13.78
N GLY A 58 17.97 -28.28 -12.72
CA GLY A 58 16.96 -28.66 -11.75
C GLY A 58 16.03 -27.48 -11.61
N ARG A 59 15.27 -27.19 -12.67
CA ARG A 59 14.37 -26.03 -12.77
C ARG A 59 13.20 -26.14 -11.80
N PHE A 60 13.51 -25.87 -10.53
CA PHE A 60 12.58 -25.27 -9.59
C PHE A 60 12.24 -23.89 -10.14
N GLU A 61 11.23 -23.87 -11.01
CA GLU A 61 10.54 -22.67 -11.39
C GLU A 61 10.05 -21.95 -10.13
N HIS A 62 10.76 -20.88 -9.76
CA HIS A 62 10.29 -19.89 -8.78
C HIS A 62 9.22 -18.99 -9.45
N VAL A 63 8.27 -19.62 -10.15
CA VAL A 63 7.24 -19.01 -11.03
C VAL A 63 5.89 -18.89 -10.30
N PHE A 64 5.90 -19.06 -8.98
CA PHE A 64 4.74 -18.81 -8.14
C PHE A 64 5.02 -17.66 -7.16
N ASP A 65 4.09 -16.69 -7.16
CA ASP A 65 3.90 -15.59 -6.19
C ASP A 65 4.72 -14.28 -6.31
N ASP A 66 4.90 -13.75 -7.52
CA ASP A 66 4.90 -12.28 -7.75
C ASP A 66 3.44 -11.75 -7.82
N ALA A 67 2.55 -12.30 -6.98
CA ALA A 67 1.16 -11.88 -6.87
C ALA A 67 1.06 -10.79 -5.81
N LEU A 68 0.66 -9.58 -6.25
CA LEU A 68 0.46 -8.41 -5.40
C LEU A 68 -0.36 -8.77 -4.15
N ASP A 69 0.17 -8.50 -2.95
CA ASP A 69 -0.48 -8.82 -1.68
C ASP A 69 -1.04 -7.58 -0.95
N GLN A 70 -1.81 -7.80 0.12
CA GLN A 70 -2.42 -6.70 0.89
C GLN A 70 -1.38 -5.83 1.60
N GLN A 71 -0.24 -6.41 1.99
CA GLN A 71 0.84 -5.70 2.65
C GLN A 71 1.59 -4.81 1.65
N GLU A 72 1.79 -5.26 0.41
CA GLU A 72 2.39 -4.45 -0.65
C GLU A 72 1.53 -3.23 -0.99
N ILE A 73 0.20 -3.39 -1.10
CA ILE A 73 -0.72 -2.25 -1.19
C ILE A 73 -0.58 -1.31 0.02
N TYR A 74 -0.51 -1.86 1.23
CA TYR A 74 -0.34 -1.07 2.45
C TYR A 74 0.97 -0.27 2.44
N ASP A 75 2.09 -0.91 2.10
CA ASP A 75 3.41 -0.30 2.04
C ASP A 75 3.46 0.82 0.97
N LEU A 76 2.77 0.65 -0.16
CA LEU A 76 2.66 1.67 -1.22
C LEU A 76 1.93 2.96 -0.81
N ILE A 77 0.96 2.88 0.11
CA ILE A 77 0.06 4.02 0.45
C ILE A 77 0.19 4.51 1.90
N SER A 78 0.75 3.70 2.80
CA SER A 78 0.96 4.07 4.21
C SER A 78 1.96 5.21 4.39
N THR A 79 2.85 5.43 3.41
CA THR A 79 3.84 6.53 3.39
C THR A 79 3.30 7.85 2.85
N VAL A 80 2.08 7.90 2.30
CA VAL A 80 1.44 9.15 1.85
C VAL A 80 1.29 10.08 3.04
N SER A 81 1.68 11.35 2.94
CA SER A 81 1.53 12.31 4.03
C SER A 81 0.12 12.89 4.09
N ASP A 82 -0.35 13.21 5.29
CA ASP A 82 -1.56 14.00 5.51
C ASP A 82 -1.38 15.44 4.95
N PRO A 83 -2.44 16.10 4.45
CA PRO A 83 -2.35 17.47 3.94
C PRO A 83 -2.33 18.55 5.03
N GLU A 84 -2.72 18.26 6.27
CA GLU A 84 -2.75 19.22 7.39
C GLU A 84 -1.65 18.95 8.44
N HIS A 85 -1.24 17.69 8.60
CA HIS A 85 -0.33 17.26 9.68
C HIS A 85 0.98 16.67 9.12
N PRO A 86 2.11 16.80 9.84
CA PRO A 86 3.41 16.23 9.44
C PRO A 86 3.50 14.73 9.76
N HIS A 87 2.48 13.96 9.38
CA HIS A 87 2.33 12.53 9.65
C HIS A 87 1.89 11.78 8.39
N THR A 88 2.14 10.48 8.33
CA THR A 88 1.64 9.65 7.24
C THR A 88 0.24 9.10 7.50
N LEU A 89 -0.47 8.69 6.44
CA LEU A 89 -1.78 8.05 6.56
C LEU A 89 -1.72 6.70 7.31
N GLY A 90 -0.56 6.04 7.31
CA GLY A 90 -0.29 4.89 8.17
C GLY A 90 -0.13 5.27 9.65
N GLU A 91 0.66 6.31 9.96
CA GLU A 91 0.86 6.80 11.34
C GLU A 91 -0.43 7.31 11.98
N LEU A 92 -1.32 7.92 11.19
CA LEU A 92 -2.64 8.40 11.62
C LEU A 92 -3.74 7.30 11.59
N ASN A 93 -3.38 6.06 11.26
CA ASN A 93 -4.30 4.92 11.17
C ASN A 93 -5.48 5.15 10.20
N VAL A 94 -5.29 6.03 9.20
CA VAL A 94 -6.28 6.37 8.16
C VAL A 94 -6.34 5.28 7.10
N VAL A 95 -5.18 4.69 6.78
CA VAL A 95 -5.07 3.42 6.06
C VAL A 95 -4.77 2.33 7.08
N ARG A 96 -5.48 1.19 6.97
CA ARG A 96 -5.26 0.01 7.81
C ARG A 96 -5.18 -1.24 6.95
N LEU A 97 -4.24 -2.14 7.26
CA LEU A 97 -4.08 -3.42 6.55
C LEU A 97 -5.39 -4.25 6.42
N PRO A 98 -6.24 -4.43 7.46
CA PRO A 98 -7.49 -5.18 7.31
C PRO A 98 -8.56 -4.50 6.44
N ASP A 99 -8.43 -3.20 6.16
CA ASP A 99 -9.35 -2.44 5.30
C ASP A 99 -8.91 -2.45 3.81
N ILE A 100 -7.90 -3.27 3.47
CA ILE A 100 -7.41 -3.47 2.10
C ILE A 100 -7.88 -4.83 1.58
N HIS A 101 -8.51 -4.82 0.41
CA HIS A 101 -9.12 -6.01 -0.18
C HIS A 101 -8.69 -6.20 -1.63
N LEU A 102 -8.18 -7.39 -1.94
CA LEU A 102 -7.75 -7.80 -3.27
C LEU A 102 -8.70 -8.86 -3.81
N THR A 103 -9.28 -8.58 -4.97
CA THR A 103 -10.09 -9.54 -5.72
C THR A 103 -9.32 -9.98 -6.97
N PRO A 104 -8.83 -11.23 -7.04
CA PRO A 104 -8.13 -11.74 -8.22
C PRO A 104 -9.09 -11.89 -9.42
N PRO A 105 -8.57 -11.92 -10.66
CA PRO A 105 -9.41 -12.04 -11.85
C PRO A 105 -10.13 -13.40 -11.91
N GLN A 106 -11.45 -13.39 -12.06
CA GLN A 106 -12.29 -14.58 -11.87
C GLN A 106 -12.17 -15.69 -12.94
N ARG A 107 -11.63 -15.40 -14.13
CA ARG A 107 -11.74 -16.31 -15.30
C ARG A 107 -10.49 -16.42 -16.18
N ASP A 108 -9.64 -15.39 -16.19
CA ASP A 108 -8.44 -15.31 -17.02
C ASP A 108 -7.29 -14.85 -16.10
N PRO A 109 -6.14 -15.54 -16.04
CA PRO A 109 -4.95 -15.05 -15.35
C PRO A 109 -4.47 -13.66 -15.80
N ARG A 110 -4.84 -13.23 -17.02
CA ARG A 110 -4.59 -11.87 -17.56
C ARG A 110 -5.80 -10.94 -17.44
N GLY A 111 -6.84 -11.35 -16.73
CA GLY A 111 -8.02 -10.53 -16.47
C GLY A 111 -7.74 -9.38 -15.51
N LEU A 112 -8.73 -8.50 -15.34
CA LEU A 112 -8.63 -7.38 -14.41
C LEU A 112 -8.74 -7.86 -12.95
N ALA A 113 -7.72 -7.59 -12.16
CA ALA A 113 -7.80 -7.67 -10.70
C ALA A 113 -8.46 -6.40 -10.15
N THR A 114 -9.03 -6.45 -8.95
CA THR A 114 -9.61 -5.26 -8.27
C THR A 114 -8.97 -5.06 -6.91
N VAL A 115 -8.48 -3.85 -6.66
CA VAL A 115 -7.97 -3.37 -5.37
C VAL A 115 -9.02 -2.45 -4.79
N LEU A 116 -9.56 -2.80 -3.63
CA LEU A 116 -10.45 -1.96 -2.84
C LEU A 116 -9.71 -1.53 -1.57
N VAL A 117 -9.67 -0.23 -1.31
CA VAL A 117 -9.11 0.35 -0.08
C VAL A 117 -10.19 1.14 0.64
N GLU A 118 -10.48 0.79 1.89
CA GLU A 118 -11.32 1.59 2.77
C GLU A 118 -10.46 2.52 3.64
N LEU A 119 -10.84 3.80 3.68
CA LEU A 119 -10.15 4.85 4.44
C LEU A 119 -10.98 5.23 5.66
N THR A 120 -10.32 5.42 6.79
CA THR A 120 -10.96 5.78 8.06
C THR A 120 -10.44 7.15 8.53
N PRO A 121 -11.08 8.27 8.14
CA PRO A 121 -10.59 9.60 8.44
C PRO A 121 -10.51 9.86 9.94
N THR A 122 -9.54 10.69 10.33
CA THR A 122 -9.26 11.05 11.72
C THR A 122 -10.40 11.83 12.40
N ILE A 123 -11.21 12.54 11.61
CA ILE A 123 -12.36 13.34 12.07
C ILE A 123 -13.53 13.15 11.12
N ASN A 124 -14.72 12.93 11.67
CA ASN A 124 -15.97 12.67 10.95
C ASN A 124 -16.48 13.84 10.08
N HIS A 125 -15.91 15.03 10.21
CA HIS A 125 -16.22 16.23 9.44
C HIS A 125 -15.03 16.75 8.63
N CYS A 126 -14.05 15.88 8.33
CA CYS A 126 -12.88 16.24 7.52
C CYS A 126 -13.30 16.71 6.12
N SER A 127 -13.04 17.98 5.81
CA SER A 127 -13.26 18.58 4.47
C SER A 127 -12.30 18.04 3.41
N LEU A 128 -11.18 17.47 3.84
CA LEU A 128 -10.11 16.94 2.98
C LEU A 128 -10.24 15.42 2.72
N ALA A 129 -11.31 14.77 3.20
CA ALA A 129 -11.55 13.35 2.94
C ALA A 129 -11.49 12.99 1.44
N THR A 130 -12.10 13.81 0.57
CA THR A 130 -11.99 13.62 -0.89
C THR A 130 -10.55 13.80 -1.39
N VAL A 131 -9.77 14.73 -0.85
CA VAL A 131 -8.36 14.96 -1.25
C VAL A 131 -7.48 13.78 -0.84
N ILE A 132 -7.67 13.24 0.35
CA ILE A 132 -6.99 12.03 0.83
C ILE A 132 -7.34 10.82 -0.06
N GLY A 133 -8.63 10.64 -0.38
CA GLY A 133 -9.07 9.59 -1.31
C GLY A 133 -8.48 9.73 -2.71
N LEU A 134 -8.40 10.96 -3.24
CA LEU A 134 -7.74 11.27 -4.51
C LEU A 134 -6.25 10.93 -4.48
N ALA A 135 -5.53 11.31 -3.41
CA ALA A 135 -4.10 11.05 -3.29
C ALA A 135 -3.78 9.55 -3.19
N VAL A 136 -4.53 8.79 -2.39
CA VAL A 136 -4.39 7.32 -2.31
C VAL A 136 -4.71 6.66 -3.65
N ARG A 137 -5.80 7.07 -4.30
CA ARG A 137 -6.18 6.53 -5.62
C ARG A 137 -5.12 6.83 -6.67
N PHE A 138 -4.64 8.07 -6.76
CA PHE A 138 -3.60 8.46 -7.71
C PHE A 138 -2.28 7.74 -7.44
N ARG A 139 -1.87 7.59 -6.17
CA ARG A 139 -0.67 6.80 -5.80
C ARG A 139 -0.75 5.36 -6.31
N LEU A 140 -1.89 4.70 -6.12
CA LEU A 140 -2.10 3.34 -6.63
C LEU A 140 -2.15 3.31 -8.17
N GLU A 141 -2.77 4.31 -8.81
CA GLU A 141 -2.81 4.42 -10.29
C GLU A 141 -1.42 4.68 -10.91
N GLN A 142 -0.46 5.24 -10.15
CA GLN A 142 0.94 5.38 -10.57
C GLN A 142 1.80 4.14 -10.26
N ALA A 143 1.53 3.45 -9.15
CA ALA A 143 2.35 2.33 -8.69
C ALA A 143 1.95 0.96 -9.29
N LEU A 144 0.66 0.77 -9.58
CA LEU A 144 0.13 -0.51 -10.06
C LEU A 144 0.03 -0.56 -11.60
N PRO A 145 0.28 -1.72 -12.23
CA PRO A 145 0.06 -1.86 -13.66
C PRO A 145 -1.44 -1.72 -14.05
N PRO A 146 -1.75 -1.36 -15.30
CA PRO A 146 -3.11 -0.99 -15.73
C PRO A 146 -4.13 -2.14 -15.75
N ASN A 147 -3.74 -3.37 -15.39
CA ASN A 147 -4.66 -4.49 -15.18
C ASN A 147 -5.34 -4.46 -13.80
N TYR A 148 -4.93 -3.56 -12.90
CA TYR A 148 -5.59 -3.36 -11.60
C TYR A 148 -6.67 -2.28 -11.70
N ARG A 149 -7.93 -2.65 -11.41
CA ARG A 149 -9.00 -1.71 -11.14
C ARG A 149 -8.88 -1.24 -9.69
N ILE A 150 -8.59 0.03 -9.49
CA ILE A 150 -8.51 0.65 -8.16
C ILE A 150 -9.88 1.23 -7.78
N ASP A 151 -10.30 0.97 -6.55
CA ASP A 151 -11.50 1.50 -5.90
C ASP A 151 -11.10 2.00 -4.50
N VAL A 152 -11.44 3.24 -4.17
CA VAL A 152 -11.05 3.89 -2.91
C VAL A 152 -12.28 4.57 -2.32
N ARG A 153 -12.61 4.22 -1.09
CA ARG A 153 -13.81 4.70 -0.40
C ARG A 153 -13.53 5.02 1.07
N MET A 154 -14.27 5.95 1.63
CA MET A 154 -14.43 6.09 3.08
C MET A 154 -15.21 4.88 3.60
N LYS A 155 -14.75 4.31 4.71
CA LYS A 155 -15.39 3.18 5.39
C LYS A 155 -16.74 3.62 5.97
N GLU A 156 -17.75 2.77 5.87
CA GLU A 156 -19.14 3.11 6.25
C GLU A 156 -19.24 3.56 7.72
N GLY A 157 -19.93 4.67 7.95
CA GLY A 157 -20.15 5.25 9.28
C GLY A 157 -18.94 5.98 9.88
N THR A 158 -17.81 6.10 9.17
CA THR A 158 -16.59 6.76 9.69
C THR A 158 -16.51 8.26 9.36
N HIS A 159 -17.27 8.71 8.36
CA HIS A 159 -17.40 10.12 7.97
C HIS A 159 -18.87 10.52 7.86
N ALA A 160 -19.22 11.75 8.22
CA ALA A 160 -20.62 12.21 8.24
C ALA A 160 -21.25 12.35 6.84
N GLN A 161 -20.45 12.30 5.78
CA GLN A 161 -20.86 12.35 4.38
C GLN A 161 -20.13 11.28 3.54
N ASP A 162 -19.81 10.13 4.15
CA ASP A 162 -19.13 8.99 3.52
C ASP A 162 -19.73 8.61 2.15
N GLU A 163 -21.05 8.41 2.06
CA GLU A 163 -21.74 8.08 0.79
C GLU A 163 -21.49 9.14 -0.30
N GLN A 164 -21.52 10.43 0.07
CA GLN A 164 -21.31 11.53 -0.87
C GLN A 164 -19.84 11.62 -1.32
N VAL A 165 -18.88 11.37 -0.43
CA VAL A 165 -17.44 11.31 -0.77
C VAL A 165 -17.17 10.10 -1.65
N ASN A 166 -17.71 8.94 -1.32
CA ASN A 166 -17.57 7.69 -2.07
C ASN A 166 -18.11 7.83 -3.50
N LYS A 167 -19.26 8.50 -3.66
CA LYS A 167 -19.82 8.83 -4.97
C LYS A 167 -18.92 9.78 -5.79
N GLN A 168 -18.16 10.67 -5.15
CA GLN A 168 -17.19 11.52 -5.84
C GLN A 168 -15.94 10.74 -6.28
N LEU A 169 -15.43 9.86 -5.41
CA LEU A 169 -14.23 9.06 -5.69
C LEU A 169 -14.46 7.96 -6.74
N ALA A 170 -15.69 7.43 -6.82
CA ALA A 170 -16.10 6.45 -7.84
C ALA A 170 -16.30 7.05 -9.24
N ASP A 171 -16.53 8.36 -9.35
CA ASP A 171 -16.73 9.06 -10.62
C ASP A 171 -15.39 9.30 -11.33
N LYS A 172 -15.10 8.47 -12.33
CA LYS A 172 -13.82 8.50 -13.06
C LYS A 172 -13.58 9.80 -13.82
N GLU A 173 -14.62 10.40 -14.41
CA GLU A 173 -14.48 11.64 -15.19
C GLU A 173 -14.19 12.82 -14.24
N ARG A 174 -14.86 12.86 -13.09
CA ARG A 174 -14.62 13.91 -12.08
C ARG A 174 -13.27 13.74 -11.38
N VAL A 175 -12.80 12.52 -11.15
CA VAL A 175 -11.44 12.27 -10.63
C VAL A 175 -10.37 12.68 -11.64
N ALA A 176 -10.52 12.34 -12.93
CA ALA A 176 -9.59 12.78 -13.97
C ALA A 176 -9.52 14.31 -14.06
N ALA A 177 -10.66 14.99 -14.13
CA ALA A 177 -10.72 16.46 -14.15
C ALA A 177 -10.16 17.12 -12.86
N ALA A 178 -10.23 16.44 -11.71
CA ALA A 178 -9.62 16.92 -10.48
C ALA A 178 -8.08 16.81 -10.50
N LEU A 179 -7.53 15.78 -11.16
CA LEU A 179 -6.08 15.60 -11.34
C LEU A 179 -5.48 16.52 -12.41
N GLU A 180 -6.30 17.04 -13.34
CA GLU A 180 -5.93 18.10 -14.29
C GLU A 180 -5.95 19.52 -13.67
N ASN A 181 -6.48 19.69 -12.45
CA ASN A 181 -6.50 20.97 -11.76
C ASN A 181 -5.16 21.23 -11.04
N ASP A 182 -4.38 22.20 -11.51
CA ASP A 182 -3.06 22.57 -10.95
C ASP A 182 -3.03 22.72 -9.42
N SER A 183 -4.10 23.27 -8.83
CA SER A 183 -4.16 23.51 -7.38
C SER A 183 -4.33 22.21 -6.60
N LEU A 184 -5.27 21.35 -7.02
CA LEU A 184 -5.46 20.02 -6.41
C LEU A 184 -4.26 19.11 -6.68
N GLN A 185 -3.73 19.13 -7.90
CA GLN A 185 -2.56 18.36 -8.29
C GLN A 185 -1.32 18.76 -7.47
N SER A 186 -1.12 20.04 -7.19
CA SER A 186 -0.02 20.53 -6.31
C SER A 186 -0.13 20.01 -4.87
N VAL A 187 -1.34 19.94 -4.32
CA VAL A 187 -1.60 19.37 -2.98
C VAL A 187 -1.35 17.86 -2.99
N VAL A 188 -1.93 17.13 -3.95
CA VAL A 188 -1.73 15.68 -4.10
C VAL A 188 -0.24 15.35 -4.30
N ASN A 189 0.45 16.03 -5.21
CA ASN A 189 1.89 15.85 -5.41
C ASN A 189 2.70 16.16 -4.16
N THR A 190 2.24 17.08 -3.30
CA THR A 190 2.90 17.35 -2.01
C THR A 190 2.69 16.21 -1.02
N MET A 191 1.49 15.63 -0.94
CA MET A 191 1.19 14.44 -0.14
C MET A 191 1.99 13.20 -0.58
N LEU A 192 2.38 13.13 -1.86
CA LEU A 192 3.16 12.01 -2.40
C LEU A 192 4.68 12.17 -2.29
N LYS A 193 5.20 13.33 -1.86
CA LYS A 193 6.67 13.56 -1.73
C LYS A 193 7.37 12.60 -0.77
N THR A 194 6.64 12.06 0.20
CA THR A 194 7.14 11.10 1.21
C THR A 194 7.07 9.65 0.75
N CYS A 195 6.46 9.37 -0.42
CA CYS A 195 6.34 8.01 -0.92
C CYS A 195 7.64 7.51 -1.54
N ILE A 196 7.99 6.25 -1.23
CA ILE A 196 9.13 5.56 -1.83
C ILE A 196 8.74 5.13 -3.25
N VAL A 197 9.66 5.31 -4.21
CA VAL A 197 9.51 4.88 -5.62
C VAL A 197 10.11 3.49 -5.78
#